data_AF-A0A3E2U303-F1
#
_entry.id   AF-A0A3E2U303-F1
#
_cell.length_a   1.000
_cell.length_b   1.000
_cell.length_c   1.000
_cell.angle_alpha   90.00
_cell.angle_beta   90.00
_cell.angle_gamma   90.00
#
_symmetry.space_group_name_H-M   'P 1'
#
loop_
_entity.id
_entity.type
_entity.pdbx_description
1 polymer ?
#
loop_
_entity_poly.entity_id
_entity_poly.type
_entity_poly.pdbx_seq_one_letter_code
_entity_poly.pdbx_strand_id
1 'polypeptide(L)'
;MSSDIFVIYQIDNSEKNREYRCRSYAYQIEHGFMITADNYGTGYSGTATRGMGAEAIRKKMESINPDKFKIRKFGVSDVIGLTAAGKTSFFYVDKDRLVRFNGFFPKPQSGTYLILDEGGYQVAGQKGTWLVSDEVEVDGQRFVQMRSEQTNNPPPSIILHESGAFVTQTALGFDGEATRKMRAFLQDPKPELLHHQKFFENGTAERAKESGTEQNYNMIDGCVNNVPKKPRRIGGRWSVLDRLHIKQAERRQKDNTPQQEQERSRKS
;
A
#
# COMPACT_ATOMS: atom_id res chain seq x y z
N MET A 1 -7.45 22.71 21.18
CA MET A 1 -6.03 22.81 20.77
C MET A 1 -5.61 21.42 20.31
N SER A 2 -5.15 21.25 19.07
CA SER A 2 -4.64 19.95 18.61
C SER A 2 -3.41 19.58 19.45
N SER A 3 -3.39 18.37 20.00
CA SER A 3 -2.20 17.86 20.68
C SER A 3 -1.23 17.37 19.63
N ASP A 4 0.06 17.69 19.81
CA ASP A 4 1.10 17.09 18.97
C ASP A 4 1.11 15.58 19.23
N ILE A 5 1.18 14.79 18.17
CA ILE A 5 1.19 13.32 18.26
C ILE A 5 2.41 12.77 17.55
N PHE A 6 2.88 11.63 18.02
CA PHE A 6 3.90 10.87 17.31
C PHE A 6 3.50 9.42 17.16
N VAL A 7 3.97 8.82 16.08
CA VAL A 7 3.76 7.42 15.73
C VAL A 7 5.10 6.81 15.37
N ILE A 8 5.36 5.61 15.88
CA ILE A 8 6.50 4.79 15.54
C ILE A 8 6.03 3.72 14.56
N TYR A 9 6.62 3.73 13.37
CA TYR A 9 6.42 2.74 12.34
C TYR A 9 7.61 1.78 12.33
N GLN A 10 7.32 0.49 12.19
CA GLN A 10 8.33 -0.55 12.12
C GLN A 10 8.16 -1.30 10.80
N ILE A 11 9.27 -1.68 10.15
CA ILE A 11 9.22 -2.56 8.99
C ILE A 11 8.36 -3.78 9.33
N ASP A 12 7.42 -4.10 8.45
CA ASP A 12 6.47 -5.18 8.68
C ASP A 12 7.16 -6.54 8.89
N ASN A 13 6.43 -7.49 9.46
CA ASN A 13 7.00 -8.81 9.75
C ASN A 13 7.06 -9.73 8.52
N SER A 14 6.85 -9.23 7.30
CA SER A 14 6.88 -10.07 6.09
C SER A 14 8.28 -10.62 5.82
N GLU A 15 8.34 -11.82 5.23
CA GLU A 15 9.59 -12.52 4.95
C GLU A 15 10.47 -11.76 3.94
N LYS A 16 9.85 -11.15 2.92
CA LYS A 16 10.50 -10.28 1.94
C LYS A 16 11.23 -9.09 2.58
N ASN A 17 10.77 -8.62 3.74
CA ASN A 17 11.29 -7.43 4.39
C ASN A 17 12.32 -7.74 5.49
N ARG A 18 12.60 -9.03 5.74
CA ARG A 18 13.45 -9.47 6.85
C ARG A 18 14.88 -8.97 6.75
N GLU A 19 15.45 -8.94 5.54
CA GLU A 19 16.84 -8.53 5.30
C GLU A 19 17.10 -7.03 5.54
N TYR A 20 16.03 -6.21 5.47
CA TYR A 20 16.06 -4.75 5.60
C TYR A 20 15.89 -4.29 7.06
N ARG A 21 15.60 -5.20 7.99
CA ARG A 21 15.45 -4.83 9.41
C ARG A 21 16.79 -4.57 10.06
N CYS A 22 16.84 -3.59 10.95
CA CYS A 22 18.05 -3.18 11.65
C CYS A 22 19.19 -2.76 10.70
N ARG A 23 18.86 -2.29 9.50
CA ARG A 23 19.79 -1.74 8.52
C ARG A 23 19.82 -0.22 8.60
N SER A 24 20.92 0.41 8.20
CA SER A 24 21.02 1.87 8.16
C SER A 24 20.18 2.47 7.05
N TYR A 25 19.92 3.78 7.11
CA TYR A 25 19.20 4.48 6.04
C TYR A 25 19.91 4.29 4.69
N ALA A 26 21.24 4.46 4.68
CA ALA A 26 22.06 4.30 3.49
C ALA A 26 21.92 2.90 2.86
N TYR A 27 21.89 1.84 3.68
CA TYR A 27 21.69 0.48 3.20
C TYR A 27 20.33 0.33 2.50
N GLN A 28 19.25 0.88 3.08
CA GLN A 28 17.92 0.82 2.45
C GLN A 28 17.94 1.47 1.08
N ILE A 29 18.56 2.65 0.97
CA ILE A 29 18.62 3.40 -0.29
C ILE A 29 19.45 2.65 -1.35
N GLU A 30 20.61 2.11 -0.98
CA GLU A 30 21.51 1.38 -1.88
C GLU A 30 20.86 0.09 -2.45
N HIS A 31 20.09 -0.59 -1.60
CA HIS A 31 19.42 -1.85 -1.94
C HIS A 31 18.01 -1.62 -2.52
N GLY A 32 17.58 -0.36 -2.68
CA GLY A 32 16.30 -0.02 -3.32
C GLY A 32 15.07 -0.34 -2.47
N PHE A 33 15.23 -0.47 -1.14
CA PHE A 33 14.11 -0.66 -0.23
C PHE A 33 13.34 0.64 -0.05
N MET A 34 12.04 0.62 -0.37
CA MET A 34 11.18 1.80 -0.25
C MET A 34 10.73 1.98 1.21
N ILE A 35 11.10 3.10 1.81
CA ILE A 35 10.69 3.50 3.16
C ILE A 35 9.33 4.20 3.05
N THR A 36 8.29 3.39 2.82
CA THR A 36 6.90 3.84 2.68
C THR A 36 5.99 3.07 3.64
N ALA A 37 4.82 3.63 3.91
CA ALA A 37 3.82 3.04 4.79
C ALA A 37 3.39 1.62 4.35
N ASP A 38 3.54 1.27 3.07
CA ASP A 38 3.20 -0.07 2.55
C ASP A 38 4.14 -1.17 3.06
N ASN A 39 5.39 -0.81 3.39
CA ASN A 39 6.40 -1.75 3.93
C ASN A 39 6.52 -1.67 5.46
N TYR A 40 5.69 -0.84 6.10
CA TYR A 40 5.78 -0.49 7.51
C TYR A 40 4.44 -0.68 8.23
N GLY A 41 4.48 -1.34 9.39
CA GLY A 41 3.36 -1.41 10.32
C GLY A 41 3.43 -0.33 11.40
N THR A 42 2.27 0.08 11.92
CA THR A 42 2.22 0.94 13.12
C THR A 42 2.61 0.11 14.35
N GLY A 43 3.74 0.49 14.98
CA GLY A 43 4.27 -0.17 16.18
C GLY A 43 3.75 0.47 17.47
N TYR A 44 3.85 1.79 17.59
CA TYR A 44 3.45 2.54 18.79
C TYR A 44 2.91 3.92 18.40
N SER A 45 1.98 4.47 19.17
CA SER A 45 1.54 5.86 19.05
C SER A 45 1.42 6.49 20.43
N GLY A 46 1.68 7.79 20.50
CA GLY A 46 1.61 8.55 21.73
C GLY A 46 1.47 10.04 21.49
N THR A 47 1.22 10.78 22.56
CA THR A 47 1.19 12.24 22.55
C THR A 47 2.59 12.80 22.72
N ALA A 48 2.93 13.79 21.91
CA ALA A 48 4.13 14.60 22.07
C ALA A 48 3.80 15.84 22.90
N THR A 49 4.67 16.16 23.87
CA THR A 49 4.59 17.46 24.53
C THR A 49 4.90 18.54 23.49
N ARG A 50 4.23 19.69 23.57
CA ARG A 50 4.47 20.80 22.65
C ARG A 50 5.96 21.18 22.63
N GLY A 51 6.58 21.18 21.45
CA GLY A 51 8.02 21.44 21.28
C GLY A 51 8.93 20.22 21.47
N MET A 52 8.38 19.03 21.72
CA MET A 52 9.14 17.79 21.74
C MET A 52 9.55 17.40 20.31
N GLY A 53 10.82 17.61 19.97
CA GLY A 53 11.38 17.22 18.69
C GLY A 53 11.61 15.71 18.55
N ALA A 54 11.90 15.26 17.33
CA ALA A 54 12.10 13.84 17.02
C ALA A 54 13.23 13.18 17.84
N GLU A 55 14.31 13.91 18.14
CA GLU A 55 15.41 13.41 19.00
C GLU A 55 14.96 13.16 20.45
N ALA A 56 14.08 14.00 20.99
CA ALA A 56 13.53 13.78 22.33
C ALA A 56 12.59 12.56 22.34
N ILE A 57 11.82 12.37 21.27
CA ILE A 57 10.99 11.17 21.07
C ILE A 57 11.87 9.92 20.98
N ARG A 58 12.96 9.97 20.21
CA ARG A 58 13.95 8.88 20.12
C ARG A 58 14.47 8.47 21.50
N LYS A 59 15.00 9.41 22.28
CA LYS A 59 15.51 9.14 23.63
C LYS A 59 14.44 8.55 24.55
N LYS A 60 13.21 9.06 24.46
CA LYS A 60 12.06 8.54 25.20
C LYS A 60 11.74 7.10 24.80
N MET A 61 11.75 6.78 23.50
CA MET A 61 11.49 5.43 22.99
C MET A 61 12.65 4.45 23.22
N GLU A 62 13.89 4.93 23.38
CA GLU A 62 15.04 4.10 23.76
C GLU A 62 15.03 3.79 25.27
N SER A 63 14.61 4.75 26.09
CA SER A 63 14.51 4.59 27.55
C SER A 63 13.32 3.75 27.97
N ILE A 64 12.21 3.84 27.23
CA ILE A 64 11.02 3.03 27.48
C ILE A 64 11.16 1.81 26.58
N ASN A 65 11.11 0.61 27.15
CA ASN A 65 10.83 -0.59 26.36
C ASN A 65 9.32 -0.84 26.48
N PRO A 66 8.45 -0.10 25.75
CA PRO A 66 7.04 -0.30 25.89
C PRO A 66 6.74 -1.73 25.46
N ASP A 67 6.12 -2.50 26.35
CA ASP A 67 5.59 -3.85 26.09
C ASP A 67 4.61 -3.90 24.90
N LYS A 68 4.31 -2.74 24.31
CA LYS A 68 3.44 -2.51 23.16
C LYS A 68 4.13 -2.58 21.80
N PHE A 69 5.46 -2.68 21.72
CA PHE A 69 6.10 -2.91 20.42
C PHE A 69 5.77 -4.31 19.91
N LYS A 70 4.86 -4.40 18.94
CA LYS A 70 4.30 -5.67 18.44
C LYS A 70 5.33 -6.61 17.77
N ILE A 71 6.44 -6.07 17.26
CA ILE A 71 7.38 -6.84 16.43
C ILE A 71 8.77 -6.90 17.09
N ARG A 72 9.33 -5.75 17.48
CA ARG A 72 10.66 -5.67 18.11
C ARG A 72 10.84 -4.38 18.91
N LYS A 73 11.84 -4.36 19.79
CA LYS A 73 12.26 -3.13 20.49
C LYS A 73 12.54 -2.00 19.49
N PHE A 74 12.26 -0.77 19.91
CA PHE A 74 12.60 0.43 19.14
C PHE A 74 14.08 0.44 18.76
N GLY A 75 14.38 0.81 17.52
CA GLY A 75 15.77 0.99 17.12
C GLY A 75 15.93 1.22 15.62
N VAL A 76 17.12 0.87 15.13
CA VAL A 76 17.50 1.05 13.73
C VAL A 76 16.44 0.45 12.80
N SER A 77 16.17 1.17 11.72
CA SER A 77 15.14 0.91 10.70
C SER A 77 13.69 1.21 11.09
N ASP A 78 13.43 1.73 12.29
CA ASP A 78 12.13 2.31 12.63
C ASP A 78 11.99 3.73 12.04
N VAL A 79 10.75 4.19 11.91
CA VAL A 79 10.42 5.54 11.45
C VAL A 79 9.58 6.24 12.51
N ILE A 80 9.97 7.46 12.85
CA ILE A 80 9.20 8.36 13.71
C ILE A 80 8.40 9.29 12.80
N GLY A 81 7.08 9.16 12.80
CA GLY A 81 6.17 10.18 12.28
C GLY A 81 5.80 11.16 13.39
N LEU A 82 6.15 12.42 13.25
CA LEU A 82 5.80 13.49 14.19
C LEU A 82 4.80 14.44 13.53
N THR A 83 3.61 14.54 14.08
CA THR A 83 2.61 15.54 13.68
C THR A 83 2.61 16.65 14.73
N ALA A 84 3.17 17.80 14.35
CA ALA A 84 3.22 19.00 15.17
C ALA A 84 2.59 20.18 14.43
N ALA A 85 1.69 20.91 15.11
CA ALA A 85 0.97 22.04 14.51
C ALA A 85 0.29 21.73 13.16
N GLY A 86 -0.20 20.50 12.97
CA GLY A 86 -0.85 20.06 11.73
C GLY A 86 0.10 19.66 10.59
N LYS A 87 1.42 19.82 10.75
CA LYS A 87 2.43 19.34 9.80
C LYS A 87 3.00 18.01 10.30
N THR A 88 3.00 17.00 9.44
CA THR A 88 3.62 15.70 9.72
C THR A 88 5.01 15.64 9.07
N SER A 89 6.02 15.27 9.85
CA SER A 89 7.39 15.03 9.38
C SER A 89 7.84 13.63 9.74
N PHE A 90 8.65 13.02 8.88
CA PHE A 90 9.14 11.65 9.06
C PHE A 90 10.64 11.62 9.26
N PHE A 91 11.06 10.77 10.20
CA PHE A 91 12.46 10.61 10.57
C PHE A 91 12.78 9.13 10.64
N TYR A 92 13.75 8.70 9.85
CA TYR A 92 14.29 7.36 9.92
C TYR A 92 15.27 7.25 11.08
N VAL A 93 15.14 6.19 11.86
CA VAL A 93 16.02 5.89 12.99
C VAL A 93 17.25 5.16 12.47
N ASP A 94 18.37 5.89 12.40
CA ASP A 94 19.69 5.33 12.13
C ASP A 94 20.48 5.18 13.43
N LYS A 95 21.60 4.47 13.38
CA LYS A 95 22.39 4.08 14.57
C LYS A 95 22.66 5.26 15.50
N ASP A 96 23.20 6.35 14.97
CA ASP A 96 23.66 7.49 15.77
C ASP A 96 22.93 8.80 15.46
N ARG A 97 21.95 8.78 14.54
CA ARG A 97 21.22 9.99 14.11
C ARG A 97 19.80 9.68 13.62
N LEU A 98 18.98 10.72 13.54
CA LEU A 98 17.73 10.68 12.79
C LEU A 98 17.93 11.26 11.38
N VAL A 99 17.50 10.53 10.36
CA VAL A 99 17.52 11.01 8.97
C VAL A 99 16.12 11.48 8.62
N ARG A 100 15.95 12.79 8.44
CA ARG A 100 14.69 13.35 7.94
C ARG A 100 14.53 12.97 6.47
N PHE A 101 13.33 12.52 6.11
CA PHE A 101 12.99 12.17 4.73
C PHE A 101 11.52 12.49 4.45
N ASN A 102 11.17 12.48 3.17
CA ASN A 102 9.82 12.74 2.68
C ASN A 102 9.31 11.52 1.89
N GLY A 103 8.00 11.39 1.71
CA GLY A 103 7.42 10.31 0.89
C GLY A 103 6.89 9.11 1.65
N PHE A 104 6.80 9.18 2.98
CA PHE A 104 6.42 8.01 3.78
C PHE A 104 4.98 7.55 3.52
N PHE A 105 4.01 8.47 3.44
CA PHE A 105 2.63 8.13 3.12
C PHE A 105 2.30 8.38 1.65
N PRO A 106 1.39 7.57 1.06
CA PRO A 106 0.86 7.86 -0.28
C PRO A 106 0.09 9.18 -0.29
N LYS A 107 -0.05 9.76 -1.49
CA LYS A 107 -0.71 11.06 -1.72
C LYS A 107 -2.09 11.09 -1.04
N PRO A 108 -2.40 12.10 -0.20
CA PRO A 108 -3.77 12.31 0.27
C PRO A 108 -4.67 12.68 -0.92
N GLN A 109 -5.96 12.34 -0.86
CA GLN A 109 -6.95 12.61 -1.92
C GLN A 109 -7.05 14.10 -2.31
N SER A 110 -6.52 15.02 -1.48
CA SER A 110 -6.42 16.44 -1.78
C SER A 110 -5.11 16.99 -1.25
N GLY A 111 -4.19 17.35 -2.15
CA GLY A 111 -2.94 18.02 -1.78
C GLY A 111 -1.74 17.64 -2.64
N THR A 112 -0.80 18.58 -2.71
CA THR A 112 0.50 18.43 -3.37
C THR A 112 1.52 17.90 -2.36
N TYR A 113 2.03 16.69 -2.57
CA TYR A 113 3.00 16.05 -1.66
C TYR A 113 4.47 16.30 -2.05
N LEU A 114 4.71 16.60 -3.33
CA LEU A 114 6.02 17.00 -3.84
C LEU A 114 6.21 18.50 -3.60
N ILE A 115 7.06 18.81 -2.63
CA ILE A 115 7.37 20.18 -2.23
C ILE A 115 8.61 20.60 -3.03
N LEU A 116 8.49 21.70 -3.77
CA LEU A 116 9.59 22.29 -4.52
C LEU A 116 10.79 22.54 -3.59
N ASP A 117 11.99 22.24 -4.07
CA ASP A 117 13.25 22.37 -3.33
C ASP A 117 13.39 21.50 -2.07
N GLU A 118 12.48 20.54 -1.84
CA GLU A 118 12.66 19.51 -0.81
C GLU A 118 13.12 18.17 -1.40
N GLY A 119 13.90 17.44 -0.60
CA GLY A 119 14.57 16.19 -0.97
C GLY A 119 14.21 15.03 -0.07
N GLY A 120 14.95 13.94 -0.20
CA GLY A 120 14.70 12.72 0.56
C GLY A 120 13.49 11.92 0.08
N TYR A 121 12.98 12.19 -1.14
CA TYR A 121 11.93 11.40 -1.76
C TYR A 121 12.52 10.13 -2.39
N GLN A 122 11.82 9.01 -2.27
CA GLN A 122 12.17 7.77 -2.97
C GLN A 122 11.19 7.56 -4.14
N VAL A 123 11.72 7.11 -5.28
CA VAL A 123 10.94 6.86 -6.50
C VAL A 123 10.99 5.38 -6.84
N ALA A 124 9.83 4.78 -7.06
CA ALA A 124 9.74 3.36 -7.37
C ALA A 124 10.56 3.01 -8.63
N GLY A 125 11.38 1.96 -8.54
CA GLY A 125 12.27 1.53 -9.62
C GLY A 125 13.54 2.37 -9.80
N GLN A 126 13.70 3.45 -9.04
CA GLN A 126 14.91 4.28 -9.05
C GLN A 126 15.67 4.13 -7.73
N LYS A 127 16.98 3.95 -7.82
CA LYS A 127 17.85 3.95 -6.63
C LYS A 127 18.13 5.38 -6.18
N GLY A 128 18.42 5.56 -4.90
CA GLY A 128 18.74 6.88 -4.36
C GLY A 128 17.53 7.64 -3.80
N THR A 129 17.81 8.90 -3.48
CA THR A 129 16.82 9.89 -3.08
C THR A 129 16.82 11.03 -4.08
N TRP A 130 15.67 11.66 -4.22
CA TRP A 130 15.38 12.59 -5.29
C TRP A 130 14.90 13.91 -4.68
N LEU A 131 15.45 15.01 -5.18
CA LEU A 131 15.05 16.37 -4.85
C LEU A 131 14.12 16.88 -5.93
N VAL A 132 12.99 17.46 -5.54
CA VAL A 132 12.12 18.18 -6.47
C VAL A 132 12.81 19.47 -6.90
N SER A 133 13.11 19.60 -8.19
CA SER A 133 13.84 20.75 -8.73
C SER A 133 12.97 21.74 -9.48
N ASP A 134 11.90 21.26 -10.13
CA ASP A 134 11.01 22.10 -10.93
C ASP A 134 9.65 21.42 -11.11
N GLU A 135 8.64 22.20 -11.48
CA GLU A 135 7.29 21.70 -11.79
C GLU A 135 6.69 22.44 -12.98
N VAL A 136 5.90 21.71 -13.76
CA VAL A 136 5.19 22.26 -14.91
C VAL A 136 3.78 21.69 -14.97
N GLU A 137 2.83 22.51 -15.41
CA GLU A 137 1.49 22.05 -15.70
C GLU A 137 1.34 21.86 -17.22
N VAL A 138 0.89 20.67 -17.63
CA VAL A 138 0.64 20.33 -19.04
C VAL A 138 -0.77 19.78 -19.13
N ASP A 139 -1.60 20.45 -19.93
CA ASP A 139 -3.00 20.07 -20.18
C ASP A 139 -3.81 19.86 -18.88
N GLY A 140 -3.59 20.73 -17.88
CA GLY A 140 -4.26 20.69 -16.56
C GLY A 140 -3.75 19.61 -15.61
N GLN A 141 -2.70 18.87 -15.98
CA GLN A 141 -2.05 17.88 -15.13
C GLN A 141 -0.65 18.34 -14.75
N ARG A 142 -0.30 18.16 -13.48
CA ARG A 142 0.99 18.60 -12.94
C ARG A 142 2.05 17.52 -13.15
N PHE A 143 3.20 17.95 -13.64
CA PHE A 143 4.42 17.16 -13.78
C PHE A 143 5.53 17.79 -12.94
N VAL A 144 6.36 16.94 -12.37
CA VAL A 144 7.42 17.35 -11.45
C VAL A 144 8.73 16.78 -11.92
N GLN A 145 9.72 17.65 -12.07
CA GLN A 145 11.10 17.27 -12.35
C GLN A 145 11.83 17.03 -11.02
N MET A 146 12.54 15.91 -10.95
CA MET A 146 13.35 15.58 -9.79
C MET A 146 14.79 15.26 -10.22
N ARG A 147 15.75 15.69 -9.40
CA ARG A 147 17.18 15.40 -9.57
C ARG A 147 17.67 14.44 -8.50
N SER A 148 18.59 13.54 -8.86
CA SER A 148 19.19 12.63 -7.88
C SER A 148 20.10 13.40 -6.92
N GLU A 149 20.04 13.05 -5.64
CA GLU A 149 20.88 13.65 -4.59
C GLU A 149 22.25 12.95 -4.43
N GLN A 150 22.45 11.79 -5.06
CA GLN A 150 23.65 10.96 -4.88
C GLN A 150 24.72 11.14 -5.98
N THR A 151 24.40 11.82 -7.08
CA THR A 151 25.24 11.85 -8.28
C THR A 151 25.85 13.23 -8.49
N ASN A 152 27.18 13.30 -8.41
CA ASN A 152 27.98 14.54 -8.56
C ASN A 152 28.25 14.93 -10.03
N ASN A 153 27.77 14.15 -11.00
CA ASN A 153 27.87 14.40 -12.44
C ASN A 153 26.43 14.54 -12.93
N PRO A 154 26.04 15.55 -13.74
CA PRO A 154 24.64 15.99 -13.84
C PRO A 154 23.75 14.77 -14.08
N PRO A 155 23.03 14.29 -13.04
CA PRO A 155 22.23 13.11 -13.23
C PRO A 155 21.15 13.47 -14.22
N PRO A 156 20.76 12.51 -15.08
CA PRO A 156 19.54 12.71 -15.81
C PRO A 156 18.42 12.95 -14.77
N SER A 157 17.76 14.10 -14.88
CA SER A 157 16.56 14.39 -14.12
C SER A 157 15.47 13.41 -14.53
N ILE A 158 14.56 13.12 -13.62
CA ILE A 158 13.37 12.33 -13.92
C ILE A 158 12.16 13.23 -13.89
N ILE A 159 11.18 12.92 -14.73
CA ILE A 159 9.89 13.59 -14.74
C ILE A 159 8.84 12.59 -14.24
N LEU A 160 8.13 13.00 -13.20
CA LEU A 160 7.00 12.27 -12.64
C LEU A 160 5.71 13.03 -12.92
N HIS A 161 4.64 12.30 -13.17
CA HIS A 161 3.28 12.84 -13.12
C HIS A 161 2.85 13.01 -11.65
N GLU A 162 1.92 13.91 -11.36
CA GLU A 162 1.40 14.17 -10.00
C GLU A 162 0.74 12.95 -9.31
N SER A 163 0.47 11.87 -10.06
CA SER A 163 0.06 10.58 -9.50
C SER A 163 1.22 9.74 -8.95
N GLY A 164 2.47 10.22 -9.07
CA GLY A 164 3.68 9.47 -8.77
C GLY A 164 4.13 8.52 -9.88
N ALA A 165 3.50 8.59 -11.07
CA ALA A 165 3.88 7.74 -12.20
C ALA A 165 5.14 8.29 -12.89
N PHE A 166 6.09 7.40 -13.18
CA PHE A 166 7.29 7.74 -13.95
C PHE A 166 6.94 7.99 -15.41
N VAL A 167 7.36 9.14 -15.94
CA VAL A 167 7.10 9.53 -17.33
C VAL A 167 8.36 9.35 -18.17
N THR A 168 9.45 10.01 -17.79
CA THR A 168 10.69 9.95 -18.57
C THR A 168 11.91 10.41 -17.78
N GLN A 169 13.08 10.17 -18.34
CA GLN A 169 14.37 10.63 -17.86
C GLN A 169 14.97 11.61 -18.89
N THR A 170 15.51 12.74 -18.42
CA THR A 170 15.94 13.88 -19.25
C THR A 170 17.18 14.54 -18.67
N ALA A 171 18.13 14.93 -19.53
CA ALA A 171 19.30 15.71 -19.10
C ALA A 171 19.01 17.22 -19.03
N LEU A 172 18.01 17.69 -19.78
CA LEU A 172 17.71 19.11 -19.99
C LEU A 172 16.44 19.58 -19.28
N GLY A 173 15.79 18.70 -18.52
CA GLY A 173 14.53 19.00 -17.84
C GLY A 173 13.33 19.01 -18.79
N PHE A 174 12.46 19.99 -18.65
CA PHE A 174 11.25 20.16 -19.47
C PHE A 174 11.56 20.69 -20.88
N ASP A 175 12.25 19.86 -21.67
CA ASP A 175 12.53 20.13 -23.08
C ASP A 175 11.37 19.69 -24.01
N GLY A 176 11.52 19.93 -25.32
CA GLY A 176 10.51 19.57 -26.31
C GLY A 176 10.26 18.05 -26.41
N GLU A 177 11.25 17.22 -26.11
CA GLU A 177 11.11 15.75 -26.10
C GLU A 177 10.35 15.28 -24.86
N ALA A 178 10.72 15.80 -23.68
CA ALA A 178 10.01 15.60 -22.43
C ALA A 178 8.55 16.03 -22.54
N THR A 179 8.29 17.20 -23.13
CA THR A 179 6.92 17.71 -23.34
C THR A 179 6.10 16.79 -24.24
N ARG A 180 6.71 16.24 -25.29
CA ARG A 180 6.05 15.26 -26.16
C ARG A 180 5.72 13.97 -25.41
N LYS A 181 6.64 13.47 -24.58
CA LYS A 181 6.42 12.27 -23.75
C LYS A 181 5.37 12.51 -22.66
N MET A 182 5.34 13.70 -22.05
CA MET A 182 4.30 14.09 -21.09
C MET A 182 2.92 14.09 -21.76
N ARG A 183 2.78 14.74 -22.92
CA ARG A 183 1.51 14.73 -23.67
C ARG A 183 1.11 13.32 -24.13
N ALA A 184 2.07 12.50 -24.57
CA ALA A 184 1.80 11.11 -24.92
C ALA A 184 1.32 10.30 -23.70
N PHE A 185 1.93 10.50 -22.53
CA PHE A 185 1.50 9.87 -21.27
C PHE A 185 0.06 10.24 -20.87
N LEU A 186 -0.39 11.45 -21.22
CA LEU A 186 -1.78 11.88 -21.00
C LEU A 186 -2.77 11.29 -22.02
N GLN A 187 -2.30 10.94 -23.22
CA GLN A 187 -3.12 10.39 -24.30
C GLN A 187 -3.25 8.87 -24.22
N ASP A 188 -2.23 8.17 -23.71
CA ASP A 188 -2.32 6.73 -23.46
C ASP A 188 -3.34 6.46 -22.33
N PRO A 189 -4.30 5.52 -22.52
CA PRO A 189 -5.14 5.09 -21.43
C PRO A 189 -4.24 4.54 -20.34
N LYS A 190 -4.25 5.20 -19.16
CA LYS A 190 -3.47 4.79 -17.98
C LYS A 190 -3.49 3.26 -17.87
N PRO A 191 -2.33 2.57 -17.79
CA PRO A 191 -2.34 1.15 -17.50
C PRO A 191 -3.18 0.95 -16.24
N GLU A 192 -4.13 0.01 -16.30
CA GLU A 192 -4.99 -0.33 -15.17
C GLU A 192 -4.12 -0.43 -13.93
N LEU A 193 -4.31 0.52 -13.02
CA LEU A 193 -3.65 0.45 -11.73
C LEU A 193 -3.94 -0.92 -11.13
N LEU A 194 -2.93 -1.54 -10.52
CA LEU A 194 -3.06 -2.80 -9.79
C LEU A 194 -4.31 -2.74 -8.91
N HIS A 195 -5.05 -3.86 -8.82
CA HIS A 195 -6.36 -3.96 -8.18
C HIS A 195 -6.50 -3.19 -6.85
N HIS A 196 -5.42 -3.07 -6.06
CA HIS A 196 -5.36 -2.33 -4.80
C HIS A 196 -5.52 -0.80 -4.94
N GLN A 197 -5.05 -0.18 -6.02
CA GLN A 197 -5.15 1.28 -6.22
C GLN A 197 -6.56 1.71 -6.63
N LYS A 198 -7.32 0.81 -7.30
CA LYS A 198 -8.75 1.01 -7.61
C LYS A 198 -9.62 1.15 -6.36
N PHE A 199 -9.18 0.63 -5.20
CA PHE A 199 -9.93 0.72 -3.94
C PHE A 199 -9.95 2.12 -3.33
N PHE A 200 -8.97 2.98 -3.64
CA PHE A 200 -8.85 4.30 -3.02
C PHE A 200 -9.52 5.43 -3.81
N GLU A 201 -9.67 5.29 -5.12
CA GLU A 201 -10.33 6.30 -5.97
C GLU A 201 -11.86 6.23 -5.92
N ASN A 202 -12.45 5.04 -5.73
CA ASN A 202 -13.88 4.87 -5.95
C ASN A 202 -14.78 5.03 -4.72
N GLY A 203 -14.25 5.24 -3.50
CA GLY A 203 -15.03 5.74 -2.35
C GLY A 203 -16.36 5.05 -1.99
N THR A 204 -16.73 3.93 -2.61
CA THR A 204 -18.02 3.25 -2.42
C THR A 204 -17.76 1.87 -1.84
N ALA A 205 -17.69 1.82 -0.51
CA ALA A 205 -17.70 0.58 0.26
C ALA A 205 -19.07 -0.13 0.26
N GLU A 206 -20.04 0.28 -0.57
CA GLU A 206 -21.43 -0.20 -0.42
C GLU A 206 -21.91 -1.19 -1.48
N ARG A 207 -21.22 -1.42 -2.61
CA ARG A 207 -21.71 -2.43 -3.58
C ARG A 207 -21.19 -3.85 -3.35
N ALA A 208 -20.05 -4.03 -2.68
CA ALA A 208 -19.52 -5.38 -2.39
C ALA A 208 -20.21 -6.07 -1.18
N LYS A 209 -21.11 -5.37 -0.48
CA LYS A 209 -22.02 -6.02 0.49
C LYS A 209 -23.36 -6.41 -0.14
N GLU A 210 -23.73 -5.84 -1.29
CA GLU A 210 -24.91 -6.25 -2.07
C GLU A 210 -24.60 -7.26 -3.18
N SER A 211 -23.35 -7.37 -3.66
CA SER A 211 -22.98 -8.42 -4.62
C SER A 211 -22.60 -9.76 -3.98
N GLY A 212 -22.72 -9.89 -2.65
CA GLY A 212 -22.68 -11.17 -1.94
C GLY A 212 -23.94 -12.01 -2.11
N THR A 213 -24.96 -11.48 -2.79
CA THR A 213 -26.03 -12.25 -3.41
C THR A 213 -25.82 -12.26 -4.91
N GLU A 214 -24.70 -12.83 -5.38
CA GLU A 214 -24.73 -13.51 -6.67
C GLU A 214 -25.85 -14.54 -6.54
N GLN A 215 -27.03 -14.16 -7.02
CA GLN A 215 -28.13 -15.08 -7.14
C GLN A 215 -27.65 -16.16 -8.07
N ASN A 216 -27.37 -17.29 -7.45
CA ASN A 216 -27.24 -18.58 -8.03
C ASN A 216 -28.17 -18.69 -9.26
N TYR A 217 -27.61 -18.98 -10.45
CA TYR A 217 -28.36 -19.27 -11.66
C TYR A 217 -29.27 -20.53 -11.54
N ASN A 218 -29.40 -21.11 -10.33
CA ASN A 218 -30.44 -22.03 -9.93
C ASN A 218 -31.88 -21.61 -10.25
N MET A 219 -32.15 -20.32 -10.49
CA MET A 219 -33.49 -19.81 -10.82
C MET A 219 -33.98 -20.24 -12.21
N ILE A 220 -33.14 -20.87 -13.03
CA ILE A 220 -33.49 -21.28 -14.40
C ILE A 220 -33.61 -22.81 -14.55
N ASP A 221 -32.87 -23.63 -13.78
CA ASP A 221 -32.87 -25.10 -13.93
C ASP A 221 -32.88 -25.91 -12.61
N GLY A 222 -32.90 -25.25 -11.45
CA GLY A 222 -32.89 -25.92 -10.14
C GLY A 222 -31.64 -26.74 -9.81
N CYS A 223 -30.55 -26.65 -10.58
CA CYS A 223 -29.37 -27.51 -10.43
C CYS A 223 -28.16 -26.78 -9.82
N VAL A 224 -27.84 -27.11 -8.56
CA VAL A 224 -26.64 -26.60 -7.86
C VAL A 224 -25.37 -27.24 -8.43
N ASN A 225 -24.62 -26.52 -9.26
CA ASN A 225 -23.41 -27.05 -9.91
C ASN A 225 -22.09 -26.75 -9.17
N ASN A 226 -22.10 -25.98 -8.07
CA ASN A 226 -20.89 -25.53 -7.38
C ASN A 226 -20.52 -26.29 -6.09
N VAL A 227 -21.08 -27.48 -5.85
CA VAL A 227 -20.65 -28.33 -4.73
C VAL A 227 -19.48 -29.24 -5.14
N PRO A 228 -18.40 -29.33 -4.34
CA PRO A 228 -17.29 -30.23 -4.62
C PRO A 228 -17.77 -31.69 -4.65
N LYS A 229 -17.71 -32.34 -5.83
CA LYS A 229 -18.15 -33.75 -6.00
C LYS A 229 -17.19 -34.78 -5.41
N LYS A 230 -15.98 -34.36 -4.98
CA LYS A 230 -14.99 -35.24 -4.35
C LYS A 230 -14.36 -34.54 -3.14
N PRO A 231 -14.11 -35.28 -2.04
CA PRO A 231 -13.45 -34.72 -0.87
C PRO A 231 -12.02 -34.31 -1.21
N ARG A 232 -11.57 -33.18 -0.69
CA ARG A 232 -10.20 -32.70 -0.91
C ARG A 232 -9.21 -33.54 -0.11
N ARG A 233 -7.98 -33.66 -0.62
CA ARG A 233 -6.87 -34.37 0.05
C ARG A 233 -5.96 -33.35 0.74
N ILE A 234 -5.89 -33.41 2.07
CA ILE A 234 -5.08 -32.52 2.91
C ILE A 234 -4.04 -33.40 3.62
N GLY A 235 -2.75 -33.08 3.46
CA GLY A 235 -1.66 -33.81 4.12
C GLY A 235 -1.65 -35.33 3.84
N GLY A 236 -2.04 -35.74 2.63
CA GLY A 236 -2.08 -37.14 2.23
C GLY A 236 -3.36 -37.91 2.59
N ARG A 237 -4.25 -37.37 3.45
CA ARG A 237 -5.53 -37.99 3.85
C ARG A 237 -6.73 -37.26 3.24
N TRP A 238 -7.84 -37.97 3.00
CA TRP A 238 -9.08 -37.35 2.50
C TRP A 238 -9.83 -36.66 3.64
N SER A 239 -10.35 -35.46 3.37
CA SER A 239 -11.19 -34.71 4.32
C SER A 239 -12.44 -35.52 4.67
N VAL A 240 -12.56 -35.89 5.95
CA VAL A 240 -13.75 -36.57 6.49
C VAL A 240 -14.94 -35.61 6.51
N LEU A 241 -14.68 -34.32 6.75
CA LEU A 241 -15.70 -33.27 6.75
C LEU A 241 -16.31 -33.10 5.36
N ASP A 242 -15.48 -33.08 4.31
CA ASP A 242 -15.96 -32.98 2.92
C ASP A 242 -16.80 -34.21 2.54
N ARG A 243 -16.40 -35.42 2.96
CA ARG A 243 -17.20 -36.64 2.75
C ARG A 243 -18.56 -36.56 3.44
N LEU A 244 -18.61 -36.01 4.65
CA LEU A 244 -19.86 -35.84 5.40
C LEU A 244 -20.80 -34.89 4.67
N HIS A 245 -20.29 -33.74 4.20
CA HIS A 245 -21.07 -32.74 3.50
C HIS A 245 -21.62 -33.28 2.17
N ILE A 246 -20.82 -34.03 1.42
CA ILE A 246 -21.25 -34.72 0.18
C ILE A 246 -22.39 -35.71 0.49
N LYS A 247 -22.24 -36.57 1.50
CA LYS A 247 -23.30 -37.53 1.88
C LYS A 247 -24.58 -36.86 2.38
N GLN A 248 -24.48 -35.72 3.07
CA GLN A 248 -25.66 -34.97 3.51
C GLN A 248 -26.39 -34.33 2.31
N ALA A 249 -25.66 -33.82 1.32
CA ALA A 249 -26.24 -33.29 0.10
C ALA A 249 -26.96 -34.39 -0.72
N GLU A 250 -26.37 -35.58 -0.84
CA GLU A 250 -27.00 -36.75 -1.49
C GLU A 250 -28.30 -37.16 -0.81
N ARG A 251 -28.37 -37.11 0.53
CA ARG A 251 -29.59 -37.41 1.29
C ARG A 251 -30.68 -36.36 1.04
N ARG A 252 -30.33 -35.07 1.08
CA ARG A 252 -31.28 -33.97 0.82
C ARG A 252 -31.85 -34.01 -0.60
N GLN A 253 -31.07 -34.43 -1.59
CA GLN A 253 -31.58 -34.61 -2.95
C GLN A 253 -32.61 -35.75 -3.03
N LYS A 254 -32.35 -36.87 -2.34
CA LYS A 254 -33.31 -38.00 -2.26
C LYS A 254 -34.59 -37.63 -1.53
N ASP A 255 -34.52 -36.77 -0.52
CA ASP A 255 -35.69 -36.33 0.24
C ASP A 255 -36.56 -35.31 -0.51
N ASN A 256 -35.99 -34.56 -1.49
CA ASN A 256 -36.72 -33.61 -2.34
C ASN A 256 -37.36 -34.25 -3.60
N THR A 257 -36.94 -35.46 -3.99
CA THR A 257 -37.48 -36.16 -5.18
C THR A 257 -38.98 -36.52 -5.04
N PRO A 258 -39.49 -36.95 -3.87
CA PRO A 258 -40.91 -37.30 -3.69
C PRO A 258 -41.88 -36.11 -3.75
N GLN A 259 -41.43 -34.89 -3.43
CA GLN A 259 -42.31 -33.70 -3.38
C GLN A 259 -42.60 -33.11 -4.77
N GLN A 260 -41.68 -33.24 -5.73
CA GLN A 260 -41.91 -32.75 -7.10
C GLN A 260 -42.87 -33.64 -7.92
N GLU A 261 -42.94 -34.95 -7.64
CA GLU A 261 -43.91 -35.85 -8.30
C GLU A 261 -45.36 -35.66 -7.79
N GLN A 262 -45.53 -35.25 -6.54
CA GLN A 262 -46.84 -34.95 -5.95
C GLN A 262 -47.45 -33.62 -6.43
N GLU A 263 -46.64 -32.62 -6.77
CA GLU A 263 -47.15 -31.36 -7.35
C GLU A 263 -47.45 -31.48 -8.84
N ARG A 264 -46.73 -32.33 -9.59
CA ARG A 264 -47.01 -32.59 -11.02
C ARG A 264 -48.32 -33.34 -11.25
N SER A 265 -48.73 -34.19 -10.30
CA SER A 265 -49.98 -34.96 -10.35
C SER A 265 -51.22 -34.19 -9.88
N ARG A 266 -51.08 -32.97 -9.33
CA ARG A 266 -52.19 -32.10 -8.91
C ARG A 266 -52.54 -31.00 -9.91
N LYS A 267 -51.81 -30.88 -11.02
CA LYS A 267 -52.04 -29.88 -12.09
C LYS A 267 -52.42 -30.51 -13.45
N SER A 268 -52.83 -31.78 -13.47
CA SER A 268 -53.41 -32.43 -14.66
C SER A 268 -54.86 -32.79 -14.44
#